data_AF-A0A497SBJ5-F1
#
_entry.id   AF-A0A497SBJ5-F1
#
_cell.length_a   1.000
_cell.length_b   1.000
_cell.length_c   1.000
_cell.angle_alpha   90.00
_cell.angle_beta   90.00
_cell.angle_gamma   90.00
#
_symmetry.space_group_name_H-M   'P 1'
#
loop_
_entity.id
_entity.type
_entity.pdbx_description
1 polymer ?
#
loop_
_entity_poly.entity_id
_entity_poly.type
_entity_poly.pdbx_seq_one_letter_code
_entity_poly.pdbx_strand_id
1 'polypeptide(L)' 'MARMYSRDRGKSGSSKPAERKMPWVKYKKGEIEEIIVKLAKEGRDSSQIGLALR' A
#
# COMPACT_ATOMS: atom_id res chain seq x y z
N MET A 1 -15.25 2.26 10.21
CA MET A 1 -14.94 3.51 9.49
C MET A 1 -16.22 4.32 9.46
N ALA A 2 -16.29 5.46 10.15
CA ALA A 2 -17.46 6.32 10.09
C ALA A 2 -17.58 6.96 8.71
N ARG A 3 -18.81 7.04 8.18
CA ARG A 3 -19.09 7.69 6.90
C ARG A 3 -19.44 9.15 7.13
N MET A 4 -19.18 9.99 6.12
CA MET A 4 -19.37 11.45 6.17
C MET A 4 -20.79 11.88 6.60
N TYR A 5 -21.81 11.06 6.35
CA TYR A 5 -23.22 11.37 6.63
C TYR A 5 -23.92 10.40 7.60
N SER A 6 -23.19 9.55 8.34
CA SER A 6 -23.83 8.51 9.16
C SER A 6 -24.00 8.86 10.65
N ARG A 7 -23.60 10.06 11.12
CA ARG A 7 -23.58 10.48 12.54
C ARG A 7 -22.72 9.59 13.47
N ASP A 8 -22.11 8.54 12.95
CA ASP A 8 -21.25 7.61 13.69
C ASP A 8 -19.85 8.20 13.96
N ARG A 9 -19.17 7.72 15.01
CA ARG A 9 -17.80 8.15 15.38
C ARG A 9 -16.75 7.06 15.27
N GLY A 10 -17.06 5.96 14.57
CA GLY A 10 -16.16 4.82 14.42
C GLY A 10 -14.83 5.18 13.76
N LYS A 11 -13.71 4.91 14.44
CA LYS A 11 -12.35 5.10 13.91
C LYS A 11 -11.75 3.74 13.53
N SER A 12 -11.34 3.61 12.28
CA SER A 12 -10.62 2.44 11.77
C SER A 12 -9.78 2.92 10.59
N GLY A 13 -8.47 2.67 10.65
CA GLY A 13 -7.48 3.12 9.69
C GLY A 13 -6.17 2.38 9.91
N SER A 14 -5.31 2.35 8.89
CA SER A 14 -4.00 1.70 8.99
C SER A 14 -3.03 2.55 9.82
N SER A 15 -2.45 1.94 10.86
CA SER A 15 -1.35 2.55 11.61
C SER A 15 -0.02 2.15 10.97
N LYS A 16 0.76 3.15 10.53
CA LYS A 16 2.10 2.91 9.99
C LYS A 16 3.06 2.56 11.14
N PRO A 17 4.03 1.66 10.93
CA PRO A 17 5.05 1.38 11.93
C PRO A 17 5.89 2.63 12.21
N ALA A 18 6.38 2.75 13.45
CA ALA A 18 7.23 3.87 13.87
C ALA A 18 8.59 3.86 13.15
N GLU A 19 9.15 2.67 12.94
CA GLU A 19 10.39 2.48 12.20
C GLU A 19 10.12 2.06 10.75
N ARG A 20 10.88 2.67 9.82
CA ARG A 20 10.75 2.43 8.37
C ARG A 20 11.71 1.37 7.83
N LYS A 21 12.57 0.80 8.68
CA LYS A 21 13.55 -0.21 8.27
C LYS A 21 12.87 -1.59 8.25
N MET A 22 12.80 -2.21 7.09
CA MET A 22 12.31 -3.58 6.93
C MET A 22 13.50 -4.51 6.66
N PRO A 23 13.95 -5.30 7.66
CA PRO A 23 15.14 -6.14 7.50
C PRO A 23 14.89 -7.40 6.66
N TRP A 24 13.63 -7.79 6.46
CA TRP A 24 13.25 -9.01 5.70
C TRP A 24 13.10 -8.78 4.20
N VAL A 25 13.12 -7.53 3.72
CA VAL A 25 12.97 -7.24 2.29
C VAL A 25 14.29 -7.51 1.59
N LYS A 26 14.30 -8.53 0.72
CA LYS A 26 15.48 -8.95 -0.05
C LYS A 26 15.62 -8.20 -1.39
N TYR A 27 14.56 -7.55 -1.85
CA TYR A 27 14.51 -6.86 -3.13
C TYR A 27 15.25 -5.53 -3.09
N LYS A 28 15.97 -5.23 -4.16
CA LYS A 28 16.56 -3.90 -4.37
C LYS A 28 15.53 -2.94 -4.95
N LYS A 29 15.80 -1.64 -4.82
CA LYS A 29 14.94 -0.57 -5.34
C LYS A 29 14.60 -0.73 -6.83
N GLY A 30 15.59 -1.10 -7.66
CA GLY A 30 15.39 -1.27 -9.11
C GLY A 30 14.43 -2.41 -9.47
N GLU A 31 14.52 -3.55 -8.78
CA GLU A 31 13.62 -4.69 -9.02
C GLU A 31 12.16 -4.36 -8.69
N ILE A 32 11.95 -3.56 -7.63
CA ILE A 32 10.61 -3.10 -7.23
C ILE A 32 10.04 -2.15 -8.28
N GLU A 33 10.84 -1.25 -8.84
CA GLU A 33 10.39 -0.32 -9.89
C GLU A 33 9.96 -1.07 -11.16
N GLU A 34 10.69 -2.11 -11.57
CA GLU A 34 10.30 -2.96 -12.70
C GLU A 34 8.98 -3.70 -12.46
N ILE A 35 8.79 -4.24 -11.25
CA ILE A 35 7.54 -4.92 -10.86
C ILE A 35 6.36 -3.92 -10.88
N ILE A 36 6.56 -2.70 -10.38
CA ILE A 36 5.53 -1.66 -10.41
C ILE A 36 5.16 -1.30 -11.85
N VAL A 37 6.14 -1.09 -12.73
CA VAL A 37 5.89 -0.77 -14.14
C VAL A 37 5.17 -1.92 -14.85
N LYS A 38 5.51 -3.17 -14.55
CA LYS A 38 4.82 -4.34 -15.09
C LYS A 38 3.36 -4.37 -14.65
N LEU A 39 3.09 -4.22 -13.35
CA LEU A 39 1.74 -4.23 -12.80
C LEU A 39 0.90 -3.03 -13.28
N ALA A 40 1.53 -1.87 -13.50
CA ALA A 40 0.87 -0.70 -14.10
C ALA A 40 0.49 -0.95 -15.57
N LYS A 41 1.36 -1.61 -16.34
CA LYS A 41 1.05 -2.01 -17.73
C LYS A 41 -0.07 -3.06 -17.81
N GLU A 42 -0.21 -3.89 -16.78
CA GLU A 42 -1.35 -4.82 -16.62
C GLU A 42 -2.68 -4.08 -16.30
N GLY A 43 -2.66 -2.75 -16.17
CA GLY A 43 -3.86 -1.93 -15.94
C GLY A 43 -4.30 -1.84 -14.48
N ARG A 44 -3.45 -2.25 -13.53
CA ARG A 44 -3.76 -2.14 -12.09
C ARG A 44 -3.61 -0.69 -11.62
N ASP A 45 -4.57 -0.24 -10.81
CA ASP A 45 -4.48 1.07 -10.17
C ASP A 45 -3.37 1.09 -9.10
N SER A 46 -2.80 2.27 -8.85
CA SER A 46 -1.79 2.50 -7.80
C SER A 46 -2.17 1.90 -6.45
N SER A 47 -3.44 1.94 -6.07
CA SER A 47 -3.97 1.37 -4.83
C SER A 47 -3.87 -0.17 -4.81
N GLN A 48 -4.13 -0.80 -5.95
CA GLN A 48 -4.07 -2.26 -6.11
C GLN A 48 -2.62 -2.75 -6.19
N ILE A 49 -1.73 -1.97 -6.82
CA ILE A 49 -0.28 -2.25 -6.85
C ILE A 49 0.28 -2.21 -5.42
N GLY A 50 -0.07 -1.18 -4.64
CA GLY A 50 0.33 -1.08 -3.25
C GLY A 50 -0.19 -2.23 -2.38
N LEU A 51 -1.39 -2.74 -2.65
CA LEU A 51 -1.94 -3.94 -1.98
C LEU A 51 -1.21 -5.22 -2.37
N ALA A 52 -0.79 -5.34 -3.63
CA ALA A 52 -0.06 -6.52 -4.11
C ALA A 52 1.38 -6.60 -3.59
N LEU A 53 1.99 -5.46 -3.27
CA LEU A 53 3.37 -5.34 -2.77
C LEU A 53 3.50 -5.26 -1.24
N ARG A 54 2.38 -5.23 -0.51
CA ARG A 54 2.35 -5.09 0.96
C ARG A 54 2.63 -6.41 1.66
#